data_AF-A0A1I2VBY1-F1
#
_entry.id   AF-A0A1I2VBY1-F1
#
_cell.length_a   1.000
_cell.length_b   1.000
_cell.length_c   1.000
_cell.angle_alpha   90.00
_cell.angle_beta   90.00
_cell.angle_gamma   90.00
#
_symmetry.space_group_name_H-M   'P 1'
#
loop_
_entity.id
_entity.type
_entity.pdbx_description
1 polymer ?
#
loop_
_entity_poly.entity_id
_entity_poly.type
_entity_poly.pdbx_seq_one_letter_code
_entity_poly.pdbx_strand_id
1 'polypeptide(L)'
;MNESRAVTHQVLDGLDGPAVLVGHSYAGVVITEAGNHPGVAALTCIAAFAPDEGESVSSLIADPPPGAPVPPILPPQDGFLFLDRETFAASFAADVPAAQAAFMADSQVPWGVEALGGAVSEPAWQSKPSWYLVSTDDRMIPPAAQWAMSERAGATVSETPGSHAVYVSRPAVVAAVIAQAAESLGGRFVPDVGETQGELIDKFPGSEVLPVSVPVPYTKPDGTTGTDLYLSKGGQAAFAADVSTATFRLRQATQRPFDADSFIYPTQAAAWRTIPSWGLVAGRDKAIPPAAERWMYGRANFRKVVEVPTSSHVARISHPKATAKLIEGAARATR
;
A
#
# COMPACT_ATOMS: atom_id res chain seq x y z
N MET A 1 12.54 -19.81 0.84
CA MET A 1 12.11 -18.86 -0.21
C MET A 1 11.25 -19.52 -1.28
N ASN A 2 11.79 -20.45 -2.09
CA ASN A 2 11.06 -21.06 -3.22
C ASN A 2 9.70 -21.68 -2.84
N GLU A 3 9.63 -22.40 -1.72
CA GLU A 3 8.39 -22.99 -1.23
C GLU A 3 7.37 -21.92 -0.82
N SER A 4 7.78 -20.91 -0.03
CA SER A 4 6.90 -19.81 0.37
C SER A 4 6.35 -19.02 -0.82
N ARG A 5 7.18 -18.78 -1.85
CA ARG A 5 6.78 -18.18 -3.12
C ARG A 5 5.74 -19.06 -3.83
N ALA A 6 6.01 -20.35 -3.96
CA ALA A 6 5.13 -21.29 -4.64
C ALA A 6 3.75 -21.38 -3.97
N VAL A 7 3.71 -21.47 -2.62
CA VAL A 7 2.45 -21.47 -1.87
C VAL A 7 1.70 -20.15 -2.03
N THR A 8 2.41 -19.02 -2.03
CA THR A 8 1.78 -17.71 -2.28
C THR A 8 1.17 -17.62 -3.67
N HIS A 9 1.90 -18.08 -4.70
CA HIS A 9 1.41 -18.13 -6.09
C HIS A 9 0.21 -19.05 -6.22
N GLN A 10 0.22 -20.23 -5.59
CA GLN A 10 -0.92 -21.14 -5.60
C GLN A 10 -2.21 -20.50 -5.04
N VAL A 11 -2.10 -19.68 -3.99
CA VAL A 11 -3.26 -18.93 -3.47
C VAL A 11 -3.70 -17.86 -4.46
N LEU A 12 -2.74 -17.12 -5.05
CA LEU A 12 -3.02 -16.06 -6.03
C LEU A 12 -3.68 -16.59 -7.31
N ASP A 13 -3.28 -17.76 -7.79
CA ASP A 13 -3.86 -18.45 -8.94
C ASP A 13 -5.34 -18.82 -8.72
N GLY A 14 -5.76 -18.94 -7.45
CA GLY A 14 -7.15 -19.19 -7.07
C GLY A 14 -8.00 -17.93 -6.87
N LEU A 15 -7.45 -16.73 -7.06
CA LEU A 15 -8.18 -15.48 -6.89
C LEU A 15 -8.73 -14.95 -8.22
N ASP A 16 -10.00 -14.56 -8.23
CA ASP A 16 -10.67 -13.97 -9.40
C ASP A 16 -10.33 -12.48 -9.64
N GLY A 17 -9.42 -11.90 -8.84
CA GLY A 17 -9.13 -10.47 -8.88
C GLY A 17 -7.77 -10.09 -8.29
N PRO A 18 -7.37 -8.81 -8.46
CA PRO A 18 -6.07 -8.33 -8.02
C PRO A 18 -5.93 -8.40 -6.49
N ALA A 19 -4.78 -8.85 -6.03
CA ALA A 19 -4.44 -8.96 -4.63
C ALA A 19 -3.49 -7.85 -4.16
N VAL A 20 -3.67 -7.44 -2.91
CA VAL A 20 -2.64 -6.73 -2.14
C VAL A 20 -1.93 -7.78 -1.28
N LEU A 21 -0.62 -7.94 -1.47
CA LEU A 21 0.17 -8.81 -0.62
C LEU A 21 0.61 -8.05 0.63
N VAL A 22 0.33 -8.60 1.80
CA VAL A 22 0.71 -8.01 3.09
C VAL A 22 1.71 -8.93 3.79
N GLY A 23 2.90 -8.39 4.09
CA GLY A 23 4.00 -9.15 4.68
C GLY A 23 4.46 -8.52 5.99
N HIS A 24 4.43 -9.29 7.08
CA HIS A 24 5.05 -8.94 8.36
C HIS A 24 6.41 -9.62 8.52
N SER A 25 7.41 -8.91 9.07
CA SER A 25 8.72 -9.49 9.35
C SER A 25 9.36 -10.18 8.13
N TYR A 26 9.73 -11.45 8.25
CA TYR A 26 10.21 -12.29 7.15
C TYR A 26 9.26 -12.36 5.95
N ALA A 27 7.94 -12.29 6.15
CA ALA A 27 7.00 -12.35 5.04
C ALA A 27 7.14 -11.15 4.10
N GLY A 28 7.79 -10.06 4.52
CA GLY A 28 8.21 -8.99 3.62
C GLY A 28 9.15 -9.46 2.50
N VAL A 29 10.10 -10.35 2.82
CA VAL A 29 10.99 -11.00 1.83
C VAL A 29 10.16 -11.84 0.85
N VAL A 30 9.19 -12.60 1.38
CA VAL A 30 8.32 -13.47 0.58
C VAL A 30 7.46 -12.66 -0.39
N ILE A 31 6.80 -11.59 0.06
CA ILE A 31 5.97 -10.76 -0.84
C ILE A 31 6.80 -9.95 -1.83
N THR A 32 8.06 -9.64 -1.48
CA THR A 32 9.01 -8.97 -2.40
C THR A 32 9.34 -9.87 -3.58
N GLU A 33 9.56 -11.17 -3.35
CA GLU A 33 9.84 -12.14 -4.42
C GLU A 33 8.55 -12.63 -5.12
N ALA A 34 7.51 -12.93 -4.36
CA ALA A 34 6.25 -13.44 -4.91
C ALA A 34 5.41 -12.36 -5.61
N GLY A 35 5.64 -11.09 -5.31
CA GLY A 35 4.87 -9.95 -5.80
C GLY A 35 4.94 -9.70 -7.30
N ASN A 36 5.86 -10.37 -8.02
CA ASN A 36 5.93 -10.33 -9.48
C ASN A 36 4.81 -11.12 -10.15
N HIS A 37 4.03 -11.89 -9.39
CA HIS A 37 2.85 -12.56 -9.90
C HIS A 37 1.87 -11.56 -10.56
N PRO A 38 1.32 -11.85 -11.76
CA PRO A 38 0.47 -10.90 -12.49
C PRO A 38 -0.82 -10.53 -11.72
N GLY A 39 -1.30 -11.42 -10.85
CA GLY A 39 -2.44 -11.16 -9.97
C GLY A 39 -2.16 -10.20 -8.80
N VAL A 40 -0.91 -9.74 -8.60
CA VAL A 40 -0.55 -8.83 -7.51
C VAL A 40 -0.57 -7.39 -8.00
N ALA A 41 -1.32 -6.54 -7.30
CA ALA A 41 -1.50 -5.13 -7.64
C ALA A 41 -0.73 -4.18 -6.71
N ALA A 42 -0.43 -4.58 -5.48
CA ALA A 42 0.31 -3.76 -4.52
C ALA A 42 0.95 -4.62 -3.42
N LEU A 43 1.94 -4.04 -2.74
CA LEU A 43 2.62 -4.63 -1.58
C LEU A 43 2.39 -3.80 -0.32
N THR A 44 2.29 -4.45 0.83
CA THR A 44 2.23 -3.77 2.14
C THR A 44 3.13 -4.49 3.13
N CYS A 45 4.22 -3.82 3.51
CA CYS A 45 5.18 -4.28 4.50
C CYS A 45 4.80 -3.77 5.89
N ILE A 46 4.71 -4.65 6.88
CA ILE A 46 4.39 -4.30 8.27
C ILE A 46 5.58 -4.71 9.14
N ALA A 47 6.39 -3.75 9.62
CA ALA A 47 7.61 -4.05 10.38
C ALA A 47 8.41 -5.22 9.77
N ALA A 48 8.75 -5.09 8.49
CA ALA A 48 9.14 -6.21 7.63
C ALA A 48 10.45 -5.97 6.86
N PHE A 49 11.13 -7.05 6.47
CA PHE A 49 12.23 -6.91 5.52
C PHE A 49 11.69 -6.56 4.13
N ALA A 50 12.36 -5.65 3.41
CA ALA A 50 12.10 -5.37 1.99
C ALA A 50 13.44 -5.38 1.22
N PRO A 51 13.98 -6.58 0.94
CA PRO A 51 15.29 -6.74 0.31
C PRO A 51 15.31 -6.25 -1.14
N ASP A 52 16.49 -5.85 -1.60
CA ASP A 52 16.81 -5.60 -3.00
C ASP A 52 17.28 -6.88 -3.72
N GLU A 53 17.51 -6.79 -5.02
CA GLU A 53 18.08 -7.87 -5.82
C GLU A 53 19.38 -8.40 -5.20
N GLY A 54 19.47 -9.71 -5.01
CA GLY A 54 20.60 -10.39 -4.40
C GLY A 54 20.64 -10.32 -2.87
N GLU A 55 19.80 -9.51 -2.22
CA GLU A 55 19.75 -9.43 -0.76
C GLU A 55 18.87 -10.54 -0.15
N SER A 56 19.27 -11.00 1.03
CA SER A 56 18.56 -11.96 1.88
C SER A 56 18.47 -11.41 3.31
N VAL A 57 17.74 -12.08 4.21
CA VAL A 57 17.74 -11.66 5.62
C VAL A 57 19.15 -11.72 6.18
N SER A 58 19.91 -12.79 5.89
CA SER A 58 21.29 -12.95 6.33
C SER A 58 22.19 -11.80 5.91
N SER A 59 22.08 -11.32 4.67
CA SER A 59 22.89 -10.20 4.21
C SER A 59 22.45 -8.87 4.82
N LEU A 60 21.14 -8.68 5.05
CA LEU A 60 20.59 -7.46 5.64
C LEU A 60 20.94 -7.30 7.12
N ILE A 61 21.18 -8.41 7.83
CA ILE A 61 21.52 -8.40 9.27
C ILE A 61 23.01 -8.62 9.55
N ALA A 62 23.85 -8.79 8.52
CA ALA A 62 25.26 -9.17 8.68
C ALA A 62 26.08 -8.12 9.46
N ASP A 63 25.80 -6.84 9.25
CA ASP A 63 26.54 -5.71 9.82
C ASP A 63 25.61 -4.74 10.57
N PRO A 64 25.07 -5.13 11.73
CA PRO A 64 24.16 -4.27 12.47
C PRO A 64 24.91 -3.04 13.02
N PRO A 65 24.27 -1.85 13.03
CA PRO A 65 24.86 -0.67 13.66
C PRO A 65 25.22 -0.93 15.13
N PRO A 66 26.29 -0.32 15.67
CA PRO A 66 26.62 -0.43 17.08
C PRO A 66 25.43 -0.05 17.97
N GLY A 67 25.07 -0.95 18.90
CA GLY A 67 23.93 -0.75 19.81
C GLY A 67 22.56 -1.09 19.23
N ALA A 68 22.48 -1.59 17.99
CA ALA A 68 21.25 -2.15 17.47
C ALA A 68 20.79 -3.34 18.33
N PRO A 69 19.48 -3.47 18.60
CA PRO A 69 18.94 -4.61 19.33
C PRO A 69 19.20 -5.89 18.52
N VAL A 70 19.60 -6.94 19.22
CA VAL A 70 19.85 -8.26 18.62
C VAL A 70 18.65 -9.15 18.92
N PRO A 71 18.01 -9.74 17.89
CA PRO A 71 16.95 -10.72 18.08
C PRO A 71 17.43 -11.88 18.97
N PRO A 72 16.61 -12.36 19.92
CA PRO A 72 17.01 -13.42 20.84
C PRO A 72 16.90 -14.80 20.19
N ILE A 73 17.54 -15.00 19.04
CA ILE A 73 17.48 -16.25 18.28
C ILE A 73 18.40 -17.29 18.98
N LEU A 74 17.84 -18.44 19.31
CA LEU A 74 18.59 -19.58 19.85
C LEU A 74 19.42 -20.27 18.77
N PRO A 75 20.51 -20.96 19.14
CA PRO A 75 21.25 -21.80 18.21
C PRO A 75 20.31 -22.77 17.46
N PRO A 76 20.49 -22.96 16.15
CA PRO A 76 19.64 -23.85 15.37
C PRO A 76 19.62 -25.26 15.95
N GLN A 77 18.44 -25.89 15.95
CA GLN A 77 18.25 -27.30 16.27
C GLN A 77 17.57 -27.98 15.09
N ASP A 78 18.20 -29.02 14.54
CA ASP A 78 17.71 -29.79 13.39
C ASP A 78 17.32 -28.93 12.16
N GLY A 79 18.05 -27.83 11.93
CA GLY A 79 17.80 -26.92 10.81
C GLY A 79 16.71 -25.87 11.07
N PHE A 80 16.19 -25.79 12.30
CA PHE A 80 15.17 -24.82 12.71
C PHE A 80 15.69 -23.84 13.75
N LEU A 81 15.12 -22.65 13.78
CA LEU A 81 15.41 -21.64 14.80
C LEU A 81 14.16 -21.32 15.62
N PHE A 82 14.40 -20.90 16.85
CA PHE A 82 13.42 -20.37 17.78
C PHE A 82 13.96 -19.08 18.40
N LEU A 83 13.05 -18.23 18.88
CA LEU A 83 13.43 -17.19 19.82
C LEU A 83 13.44 -17.75 21.24
N ASP A 84 14.43 -17.32 22.01
CA ASP A 84 14.52 -17.60 23.43
C ASP A 84 13.24 -17.13 24.13
N ARG A 85 12.60 -18.07 24.83
CA ARG A 85 11.30 -17.87 25.45
C ARG A 85 11.32 -16.76 26.50
N GLU A 86 12.39 -16.66 27.28
CA GLU A 86 12.49 -15.73 28.41
C GLU A 86 12.64 -14.29 27.94
N THR A 87 13.34 -14.10 26.82
CA THR A 87 13.60 -12.78 26.24
C THR A 87 12.66 -12.41 25.09
N PHE A 88 11.86 -13.36 24.59
CA PHE A 88 10.85 -13.16 23.53
C PHE A 88 9.99 -11.92 23.77
N ALA A 89 9.38 -11.81 24.94
CA ALA A 89 8.43 -10.72 25.22
C ALA A 89 9.10 -9.36 25.12
N ALA A 90 10.33 -9.22 25.63
CA ALA A 90 11.04 -7.94 25.63
C ALA A 90 11.52 -7.49 24.23
N SER A 91 11.72 -8.44 23.31
CA SER A 91 12.22 -8.16 21.95
C SER A 91 11.10 -8.14 20.88
N PHE A 92 10.18 -9.11 20.93
CA PHE A 92 9.15 -9.30 19.91
C PHE A 92 7.82 -8.64 20.27
N ALA A 93 7.41 -8.66 21.54
CA ALA A 93 6.04 -8.39 21.98
C ALA A 93 5.96 -7.43 23.18
N ALA A 94 6.86 -6.45 23.27
CA ALA A 94 7.09 -5.65 24.47
C ALA A 94 5.88 -4.80 24.92
N ASP A 95 4.96 -4.53 24.00
CA ASP A 95 3.74 -3.75 24.20
C ASP A 95 2.46 -4.61 24.17
N VAL A 96 2.59 -5.94 24.19
CA VAL A 96 1.49 -6.90 24.26
C VAL A 96 1.27 -7.30 25.74
N PRO A 97 0.02 -7.50 26.20
CA PRO A 97 -0.25 -7.96 27.57
C PRO A 97 0.55 -9.22 27.94
N ALA A 98 1.15 -9.23 29.13
CA ALA A 98 2.12 -10.25 29.52
C ALA A 98 1.64 -11.71 29.34
N ALA A 99 0.38 -12.00 29.66
CA ALA A 99 -0.19 -13.34 29.47
C ALA A 99 -0.27 -13.73 27.99
N GLN A 100 -0.57 -12.78 27.10
CA GLN A 100 -0.61 -12.99 25.67
C GLN A 100 0.80 -13.08 25.07
N ALA A 101 1.74 -12.25 25.53
CA ALA A 101 3.15 -12.33 25.11
C ALA A 101 3.78 -13.67 25.53
N ALA A 102 3.46 -14.18 26.73
CA ALA A 102 3.89 -15.51 27.18
C ALA A 102 3.30 -16.62 26.29
N PHE A 103 2.00 -16.55 26.00
CA PHE A 103 1.37 -17.49 25.06
C PHE A 103 2.03 -17.45 23.68
N MET A 104 2.33 -16.26 23.15
CA MET A 104 3.02 -16.11 21.86
C MET A 104 4.43 -16.72 21.89
N ALA A 105 5.15 -16.59 23.00
CA ALA A 105 6.46 -17.22 23.18
C ALA A 105 6.37 -18.75 23.20
N ASP A 106 5.30 -19.30 23.81
CA ASP A 106 5.02 -20.73 23.88
C ASP A 106 4.49 -21.31 22.56
N SER A 107 3.79 -20.50 21.76
CA SER A 107 3.15 -20.91 20.51
C SER A 107 4.03 -20.70 19.27
N GLN A 108 5.32 -20.44 19.45
CA GLN A 108 6.25 -20.27 18.33
C GLN A 108 6.25 -21.52 17.45
N VAL A 109 6.19 -21.31 16.14
CA VAL A 109 6.45 -22.36 15.15
C VAL A 109 7.89 -22.19 14.68
N PRO A 110 8.71 -23.25 14.71
CA PRO A 110 10.08 -23.16 14.23
C PRO A 110 10.12 -22.74 12.76
N TRP A 111 10.99 -21.80 12.42
CA TRP A 111 11.29 -21.47 11.03
C TRP A 111 12.61 -22.10 10.59
N GLY A 112 12.74 -22.45 9.30
CA GLY A 112 13.95 -23.09 8.78
C GLY A 112 15.10 -22.11 8.61
N VAL A 113 16.35 -22.53 8.90
CA VAL A 113 17.55 -21.68 8.73
C VAL A 113 17.73 -21.18 7.30
N GLU A 114 17.29 -21.97 6.32
CA GLU A 114 17.33 -21.62 4.89
C GLU A 114 16.45 -20.41 4.55
N ALA A 115 15.46 -20.08 5.39
CA ALA A 115 14.65 -18.88 5.22
C ALA A 115 15.52 -17.62 5.22
N LEU A 116 16.61 -17.61 6.02
CA LEU A 116 17.48 -16.45 6.16
C LEU A 116 18.33 -16.19 4.90
N GLY A 117 18.74 -17.25 4.20
CA GLY A 117 19.65 -17.18 3.05
C GLY A 117 18.96 -17.06 1.69
N GLY A 118 17.63 -17.08 1.65
CA GLY A 118 16.87 -16.97 0.41
C GLY A 118 16.93 -15.56 -0.18
N ALA A 119 17.88 -15.33 -1.10
CA ALA A 119 18.03 -14.06 -1.79
C ALA A 119 16.84 -13.76 -2.71
N VAL A 120 16.40 -12.51 -2.74
CA VAL A 120 15.43 -11.99 -3.70
C VAL A 120 16.11 -11.87 -5.06
N SER A 121 15.43 -12.30 -6.12
CA SER A 121 15.94 -12.22 -7.50
C SER A 121 15.37 -11.03 -8.27
N GLU A 122 14.08 -10.74 -8.08
CA GLU A 122 13.41 -9.62 -8.71
C GLU A 122 12.53 -8.94 -7.65
N PRO A 123 12.97 -7.84 -7.04
CA PRO A 123 12.19 -7.19 -5.98
C PRO A 123 10.93 -6.52 -6.56
N ALA A 124 9.76 -7.08 -6.28
CA ALA A 124 8.49 -6.62 -6.83
C ALA A 124 8.15 -5.16 -6.46
N TRP A 125 8.71 -4.61 -5.38
CA TRP A 125 8.52 -3.20 -5.02
C TRP A 125 9.11 -2.23 -6.06
N GLN A 126 10.01 -2.69 -6.95
CA GLN A 126 10.51 -1.87 -8.07
C GLN A 126 9.43 -1.57 -9.11
N SER A 127 8.44 -2.44 -9.27
CA SER A 127 7.37 -2.30 -10.28
C SER A 127 5.96 -2.17 -9.69
N LYS A 128 5.77 -2.47 -8.40
CA LYS A 128 4.48 -2.44 -7.72
C LYS A 128 4.43 -1.30 -6.70
N PRO A 129 3.30 -0.57 -6.62
CA PRO A 129 3.12 0.40 -5.56
C PRO A 129 3.18 -0.31 -4.19
N SER A 130 3.90 0.30 -3.26
CA SER A 130 4.26 -0.33 -1.99
C SER A 130 3.94 0.57 -0.80
N TRP A 131 3.47 -0.04 0.28
CA TRP A 131 3.21 0.60 1.58
C TRP A 131 4.10 -0.02 2.64
N TYR A 132 4.46 0.77 3.64
CA TYR A 132 5.29 0.33 4.74
C TYR A 132 4.76 0.91 6.06
N LEU A 133 4.60 0.07 7.08
CA LEU A 133 4.40 0.51 8.47
C LEU A 133 5.68 0.27 9.27
N VAL A 134 6.35 1.36 9.66
CA VAL A 134 7.48 1.32 10.59
C VAL A 134 6.97 1.22 12.02
N SER A 135 7.49 0.24 12.77
CA SER A 135 7.21 0.12 14.20
C SER A 135 8.38 0.69 15.00
N THR A 136 8.17 1.79 15.72
CA THR A 136 9.29 2.60 16.23
C THR A 136 9.98 2.03 17.46
N ASP A 137 9.36 1.05 18.15
CA ASP A 137 9.92 0.38 19.33
C ASP A 137 10.34 -1.06 19.03
N ASP A 138 10.47 -1.41 17.75
CA ASP A 138 10.85 -2.74 17.28
C ASP A 138 12.29 -3.09 17.69
N ARG A 139 12.47 -4.28 18.27
CA ARG A 139 13.78 -4.83 18.67
C ARG A 139 14.15 -6.11 17.93
N MET A 140 13.34 -6.52 16.96
CA MET A 140 13.62 -7.62 16.04
C MET A 140 14.21 -7.07 14.73
N ILE A 141 13.58 -6.06 14.14
CA ILE A 141 14.10 -5.33 12.99
C ILE A 141 14.29 -3.88 13.42
N PRO A 142 15.53 -3.39 13.62
CA PRO A 142 15.74 -2.03 14.10
C PRO A 142 15.02 -0.99 13.23
N PRO A 143 14.36 0.03 13.80
CA PRO A 143 13.60 1.02 13.05
C PRO A 143 14.42 1.73 11.95
N ALA A 144 15.71 1.95 12.19
CA ALA A 144 16.61 2.53 11.19
C ALA A 144 16.74 1.63 9.94
N ALA A 145 16.76 0.31 10.10
CA ALA A 145 16.78 -0.63 8.98
C ALA A 145 15.42 -0.65 8.26
N GLN A 146 14.30 -0.58 8.99
CA GLN A 146 12.97 -0.46 8.41
C GLN A 146 12.85 0.79 7.53
N TRP A 147 13.31 1.95 8.05
CA TRP A 147 13.36 3.20 7.31
C TRP A 147 14.19 3.06 6.04
N ALA A 148 15.45 2.62 6.14
CA ALA A 148 16.34 2.48 5.00
C ALA A 148 15.75 1.59 3.89
N MET A 149 15.17 0.44 4.25
CA MET A 149 14.51 -0.45 3.28
C MET A 149 13.26 0.18 2.68
N SER A 150 12.44 0.86 3.48
CA SER A 150 11.20 1.49 3.02
C SER A 150 11.45 2.68 2.09
N GLU A 151 12.48 3.47 2.36
CA GLU A 151 12.92 4.60 1.53
C GLU A 151 13.47 4.12 0.20
N ARG A 152 14.35 3.10 0.21
CA ARG A 152 14.85 2.45 -1.01
C ARG A 152 13.73 1.90 -1.87
N ALA A 153 12.71 1.30 -1.24
CA ALA A 153 11.56 0.76 -1.93
C ALA A 153 10.60 1.83 -2.49
N GLY A 154 10.84 3.13 -2.24
CA GLY A 154 9.92 4.20 -2.63
C GLY A 154 8.54 4.06 -1.98
N ALA A 155 8.46 3.40 -0.82
CA ALA A 155 7.19 3.01 -0.24
C ALA A 155 6.44 4.21 0.37
N THR A 156 5.12 4.09 0.39
CA THR A 156 4.26 4.88 1.27
C THR A 156 4.55 4.50 2.72
N VAL A 157 5.29 5.34 3.44
CA VAL A 157 5.61 5.05 4.85
C VAL A 157 4.56 5.67 5.80
N SER A 158 4.12 4.86 6.76
CA SER A 158 3.47 5.29 8.01
C SER A 158 4.31 4.77 9.18
N GLU A 159 4.21 5.40 10.35
CA GLU A 159 4.89 4.93 11.55
C GLU A 159 3.95 4.85 12.75
N THR A 160 4.26 3.98 13.71
CA THR A 160 3.54 3.92 14.98
C THR A 160 4.44 3.41 16.11
N PRO A 161 4.24 3.88 17.37
CA PRO A 161 4.83 3.25 18.54
C PRO A 161 4.30 1.83 18.72
N GLY A 162 5.22 0.89 18.89
CA GLY A 162 4.92 -0.52 19.10
C GLY A 162 6.11 -1.44 18.90
N SER A 163 6.01 -2.63 19.48
CA SER A 163 7.01 -3.69 19.30
C SER A 163 6.86 -4.38 17.95
N HIS A 164 7.69 -5.39 17.68
CA HIS A 164 7.61 -6.16 16.43
C HIS A 164 6.23 -6.81 16.21
N ALA A 165 5.51 -7.15 17.29
CA ALA A 165 4.14 -7.65 17.27
C ALA A 165 3.08 -6.56 17.04
N VAL A 166 3.38 -5.52 16.25
CA VAL A 166 2.51 -4.35 16.00
C VAL A 166 1.12 -4.72 15.47
N TYR A 167 0.99 -5.86 14.77
CA TYR A 167 -0.30 -6.37 14.31
C TYR A 167 -1.20 -6.89 15.46
N VAL A 168 -0.62 -7.24 16.60
CA VAL A 168 -1.34 -7.63 17.82
C VAL A 168 -1.64 -6.40 18.68
N SER A 169 -0.66 -5.54 18.92
CA SER A 169 -0.80 -4.40 19.82
C SER A 169 -1.53 -3.21 19.18
N ARG A 170 -1.39 -3.02 17.87
CA ARG A 170 -1.95 -1.89 17.08
C ARG A 170 -2.73 -2.36 15.83
N PRO A 171 -3.67 -3.31 15.93
CA PRO A 171 -4.36 -3.88 14.77
C PRO A 171 -5.11 -2.84 13.92
N ALA A 172 -5.65 -1.78 14.55
CA ALA A 172 -6.34 -0.71 13.84
C ALA A 172 -5.40 0.12 12.95
N VAL A 173 -4.15 0.33 13.37
CA VAL A 173 -3.14 1.05 12.58
C VAL A 173 -2.71 0.19 11.39
N VAL A 174 -2.45 -1.10 11.62
CA VAL A 174 -2.12 -2.06 10.56
C VAL A 174 -3.25 -2.13 9.52
N ALA A 175 -4.50 -2.28 9.98
CA ALA A 175 -5.67 -2.31 9.09
C ALA A 175 -5.81 -1.02 8.28
N ALA A 176 -5.49 0.14 8.85
CA ALA A 176 -5.54 1.41 8.14
C ALA A 176 -4.48 1.52 7.03
N VAL A 177 -3.28 0.96 7.21
CA VAL A 177 -2.25 0.93 6.15
C VAL A 177 -2.65 -0.02 5.03
N ILE A 178 -3.17 -1.21 5.37
CA ILE A 178 -3.68 -2.19 4.37
C ILE A 178 -4.85 -1.59 3.59
N ALA A 179 -5.77 -0.90 4.28
CA ALA A 179 -6.88 -0.21 3.63
C ALA A 179 -6.37 0.86 2.67
N GLN A 180 -5.38 1.67 3.05
CA GLN A 180 -4.79 2.67 2.14
C GLN A 180 -4.23 2.04 0.86
N ALA A 181 -3.52 0.91 0.97
CA ALA A 181 -2.99 0.18 -0.18
C ALA A 181 -4.10 -0.38 -1.07
N ALA A 182 -5.14 -0.96 -0.49
CA ALA A 182 -6.29 -1.46 -1.25
C ALA A 182 -7.08 -0.31 -1.92
N GLU A 183 -7.16 0.84 -1.27
CA GLU A 183 -7.93 2.00 -1.73
C GLU A 183 -7.24 2.78 -2.84
N SER A 184 -5.92 2.86 -2.87
CA SER A 184 -5.17 3.50 -3.96
C SER A 184 -5.30 2.76 -5.29
N LEU A 185 -5.66 1.47 -5.25
CA LEU A 185 -6.00 0.69 -6.45
C LEU A 185 -7.37 1.07 -7.03
N GLY A 186 -8.19 1.79 -6.27
CA GLY A 186 -9.49 2.33 -6.70
C GLY A 186 -9.32 3.60 -7.53
N GLY A 187 -8.87 3.48 -8.78
CA GLY A 187 -8.85 4.59 -9.73
C GLY A 187 -10.26 5.05 -10.09
N ARG A 188 -10.53 6.36 -10.00
CA ARG A 188 -11.77 6.96 -10.54
C ARG A 188 -11.73 7.15 -12.05
N PHE A 189 -10.54 7.29 -12.62
CA PHE A 189 -10.31 7.21 -14.05
C PHE A 189 -10.35 5.77 -14.52
N VAL A 190 -11.05 5.53 -15.62
CA VAL A 190 -11.19 4.22 -16.26
C VAL A 190 -10.79 4.36 -17.73
N PRO A 191 -9.53 4.71 -18.04
CA PRO A 191 -9.07 4.88 -19.41
C PRO A 191 -9.05 3.56 -20.17
N ASP A 192 -9.15 3.63 -21.48
CA ASP A 192 -8.91 2.50 -22.39
C ASP A 192 -7.47 2.55 -22.91
N VAL A 193 -7.00 1.46 -23.52
CA VAL A 193 -5.64 1.39 -24.08
C VAL A 193 -5.42 2.52 -25.09
N GLY A 194 -4.34 3.28 -24.89
CA GLY A 194 -3.95 4.43 -25.70
C GLY A 194 -4.51 5.77 -25.21
N GLU A 195 -5.51 5.78 -24.33
CA GLU A 195 -6.06 7.03 -23.79
C GLU A 195 -5.26 7.56 -22.60
N THR A 196 -5.23 8.88 -22.48
CA THR A 196 -4.60 9.59 -21.37
C THR A 196 -5.66 10.19 -20.43
N GLN A 197 -5.27 10.47 -19.18
CA GLN A 197 -6.20 11.11 -18.24
C GLN A 197 -6.54 12.55 -18.67
N GLY A 198 -5.58 13.28 -19.25
CA GLY A 198 -5.78 14.63 -19.77
C GLY A 198 -6.83 14.68 -20.86
N GLU A 199 -6.76 13.80 -21.86
CA GLU A 199 -7.77 13.71 -22.91
C GLU A 199 -9.17 13.41 -22.35
N LEU A 200 -9.26 12.54 -21.35
CA LEU A 200 -10.52 12.20 -20.70
C LEU A 200 -11.09 13.37 -19.89
N ILE A 201 -10.24 14.18 -19.27
CA ILE A 201 -10.68 15.40 -18.59
C ILE A 201 -11.14 16.44 -19.61
N ASP A 202 -10.34 16.72 -20.63
CA ASP A 202 -10.60 17.77 -21.62
C ASP A 202 -11.86 17.48 -22.45
N LYS A 203 -12.17 16.19 -22.65
CA LYS A 203 -13.41 15.74 -23.32
C LYS A 203 -14.68 16.17 -22.57
N PHE A 204 -14.62 16.40 -21.26
CA PHE A 204 -15.78 16.79 -20.45
C PHE A 204 -15.50 18.11 -19.72
N PRO A 205 -16.20 19.21 -20.05
CA PRO A 205 -15.95 20.49 -19.41
C PRO A 205 -16.31 20.45 -17.91
N GLY A 206 -15.62 21.27 -17.12
CA GLY A 206 -15.96 21.50 -15.70
C GLY A 206 -14.89 21.06 -14.69
N SER A 207 -13.74 20.55 -15.14
CA SER A 207 -12.61 20.33 -14.23
C SER A 207 -11.97 21.66 -13.83
N GLU A 208 -11.76 21.83 -12.54
CA GLU A 208 -11.06 22.94 -11.89
C GLU A 208 -9.74 22.46 -11.26
N VAL A 209 -9.34 21.19 -11.42
CA VAL A 209 -8.16 20.61 -10.71
C VAL A 209 -6.85 21.26 -11.14
N LEU A 210 -6.57 21.35 -12.44
CA LEU A 210 -5.32 21.91 -12.96
C LEU A 210 -5.15 23.40 -12.57
N PRO A 211 -6.18 24.26 -12.69
CA PRO A 211 -6.12 25.65 -12.19
C PRO A 211 -5.78 25.78 -10.71
N VAL A 212 -6.15 24.80 -9.88
CA VAL A 212 -5.86 24.82 -8.45
C VAL A 212 -4.64 23.99 -8.07
N SER A 213 -3.86 23.48 -9.03
CA SER A 213 -2.63 22.75 -8.78
C SER A 213 -1.40 23.66 -8.87
N VAL A 214 -0.40 23.37 -8.04
CA VAL A 214 0.88 24.05 -7.97
C VAL A 214 1.96 23.09 -8.49
N PRO A 215 2.62 23.40 -9.61
CA PRO A 215 3.72 22.60 -10.11
C PRO A 215 4.98 22.82 -9.26
N VAL A 216 5.64 21.72 -8.91
CA VAL A 216 6.90 21.69 -8.18
C VAL A 216 7.86 20.78 -8.95
N PRO A 217 8.96 21.31 -9.50
CA PRO A 217 9.94 20.48 -10.20
C PRO A 217 10.71 19.61 -9.21
N TYR A 218 11.05 18.39 -9.62
CA TYR A 218 11.96 17.49 -8.88
C TYR A 218 12.93 16.80 -9.85
N THR A 219 14.04 16.29 -9.33
CA THR A 219 15.04 15.58 -10.14
C THR A 219 14.72 14.08 -10.16
N LYS A 220 14.52 13.52 -11.34
CA LYS A 220 14.36 12.08 -11.58
C LYS A 220 15.70 11.34 -11.40
N PRO A 221 15.70 10.02 -11.15
CA PRO A 221 16.94 9.23 -10.96
C PRO A 221 17.94 9.31 -12.12
N ASP A 222 17.46 9.53 -13.34
CA ASP A 222 18.27 9.69 -14.55
C ASP A 222 18.85 11.10 -14.74
N GLY A 223 18.64 12.00 -13.77
CA GLY A 223 19.09 13.39 -13.79
C GLY A 223 18.17 14.34 -14.56
N THR A 224 17.07 13.86 -15.15
CA THR A 224 16.07 14.71 -15.80
C THR A 224 15.12 15.36 -14.79
N THR A 225 14.35 16.37 -15.21
CA THR A 225 13.39 17.06 -14.34
C THR A 225 11.98 16.49 -14.52
N GLY A 226 11.36 16.04 -13.42
CA GLY A 226 9.93 15.75 -13.33
C GLY A 226 9.16 16.92 -12.73
N THR A 227 7.83 16.89 -12.84
CA THR A 227 6.96 17.92 -12.23
C THR A 227 5.90 17.25 -11.38
N ASP A 228 5.97 17.50 -10.08
CA ASP A 228 4.93 17.14 -9.13
C ASP A 228 3.83 18.21 -9.11
N LEU A 229 2.58 17.79 -8.99
CA LEU A 229 1.44 18.68 -8.83
C LEU A 229 0.84 18.53 -7.42
N TYR A 230 0.75 19.66 -6.71
CA TYR A 230 0.14 19.76 -5.39
C TYR A 230 -1.13 20.61 -5.45
N LEU A 231 -2.20 20.23 -4.75
CA LEU A 231 -3.35 21.12 -4.57
C LEU A 231 -2.96 22.37 -3.80
N SER A 232 -3.24 23.54 -4.40
CA SER A 232 -3.05 24.87 -3.82
C SER A 232 -3.97 25.11 -2.62
N LYS A 233 -3.63 26.11 -1.78
CA LYS A 233 -4.44 26.51 -0.61
C LYS A 233 -5.90 26.84 -0.95
N GLY A 234 -6.18 27.23 -2.20
CA GLY A 234 -7.53 27.49 -2.72
C GLY A 234 -8.26 26.27 -3.28
N GLY A 235 -7.61 25.10 -3.37
CA GLY A 235 -8.13 23.91 -4.05
C GLY A 235 -9.30 23.22 -3.36
N GLN A 236 -9.71 23.65 -2.16
CA GLN A 236 -10.80 23.01 -1.41
C GLN A 236 -12.10 22.97 -2.21
N ALA A 237 -12.48 24.06 -2.87
CA ALA A 237 -13.73 24.12 -3.62
C ALA A 237 -13.77 23.15 -4.81
N ALA A 238 -12.61 22.91 -5.44
CA ALA A 238 -12.49 22.00 -6.58
C ALA A 238 -12.45 20.52 -6.15
N PHE A 239 -11.81 20.22 -5.01
CA PHE A 239 -11.47 18.84 -4.65
C PHE A 239 -12.24 18.31 -3.43
N ALA A 240 -12.50 19.15 -2.44
CA ALA A 240 -12.96 18.72 -1.11
C ALA A 240 -14.01 19.66 -0.51
N ALA A 241 -14.96 20.09 -1.33
CA ALA A 241 -15.95 21.11 -0.95
C ALA A 241 -16.91 20.66 0.17
N ASP A 242 -17.02 19.36 0.41
CA ASP A 242 -17.96 18.73 1.34
C ASP A 242 -17.30 18.19 2.62
N VAL A 243 -16.04 18.56 2.89
CA VAL A 243 -15.37 18.32 4.19
C VAL A 243 -15.07 19.64 4.89
N SER A 244 -14.83 19.60 6.21
CA SER A 244 -14.46 20.80 6.96
C SER A 244 -13.13 21.40 6.45
N THR A 245 -12.99 22.72 6.51
CA THR A 245 -11.72 23.39 6.15
C THR A 245 -10.54 22.92 7.00
N ALA A 246 -10.76 22.57 8.27
CA ALA A 246 -9.71 21.99 9.10
C ALA A 246 -9.24 20.63 8.56
N THR A 247 -10.18 19.76 8.19
CA THR A 247 -9.89 18.48 7.54
C THR A 247 -9.17 18.66 6.21
N PHE A 248 -9.62 19.60 5.38
CA PHE A 248 -8.96 19.90 4.11
C PHE A 248 -7.53 20.40 4.32
N ARG A 249 -7.30 21.37 5.21
CA ARG A 249 -5.97 21.93 5.48
C ARG A 249 -4.99 20.88 6.00
N LEU A 250 -5.44 20.01 6.91
CA LEU A 250 -4.61 18.92 7.41
C LEU A 250 -4.20 18.00 6.25
N ARG A 251 -5.15 17.57 5.43
CA ARG A 251 -4.90 16.68 4.29
C ARG A 251 -4.07 17.31 3.19
N GLN A 252 -4.26 18.61 2.96
CA GLN A 252 -3.44 19.39 2.05
C GLN A 252 -1.98 19.45 2.52
N ALA A 253 -1.76 19.68 3.82
CA ALA A 253 -0.41 19.75 4.38
C ALA A 253 0.31 18.39 4.31
N THR A 254 -0.45 17.30 4.35
CA THR A 254 0.08 15.93 4.26
C THR A 254 -0.20 15.29 2.90
N GLN A 255 -0.51 16.08 1.88
CA GLN A 255 -0.83 15.54 0.56
C GLN A 255 0.44 14.96 -0.07
N ARG A 256 0.25 13.97 -0.94
CA ARG A 256 1.29 13.56 -1.87
C ARG A 256 1.08 14.25 -3.21
N PRO A 257 2.17 14.52 -3.93
CA PRO A 257 2.05 14.99 -5.28
C PRO A 257 1.44 13.91 -6.18
N PHE A 258 0.87 14.35 -7.28
CA PHE A 258 0.67 13.51 -8.44
C PHE A 258 1.57 14.01 -9.57
N ASP A 259 2.22 13.09 -10.29
CA ASP A 259 3.11 13.42 -11.39
C ASP A 259 2.32 14.05 -12.54
N ALA A 260 2.78 15.20 -13.04
CA ALA A 260 2.19 15.87 -14.19
C ALA A 260 2.19 14.97 -15.44
N ASP A 261 3.18 14.08 -15.59
CA ASP A 261 3.26 13.16 -16.72
C ASP A 261 2.09 12.14 -16.71
N SER A 262 1.43 11.93 -15.58
CA SER A 262 0.27 11.02 -15.47
C SER A 262 -0.94 11.46 -16.30
N PHE A 263 -1.03 12.75 -16.69
CA PHE A 263 -2.09 13.25 -17.58
C PHE A 263 -1.84 12.97 -19.05
N ILE A 264 -0.60 12.73 -19.44
CA ILE A 264 -0.19 12.55 -20.84
C ILE A 264 0.31 11.14 -21.13
N TYR A 265 0.53 10.33 -20.10
CA TYR A 265 0.95 8.95 -20.28
C TYR A 265 -0.21 8.10 -20.83
N PRO A 266 -0.04 7.46 -22.00
CA PRO A 266 -1.09 6.63 -22.59
C PRO A 266 -1.24 5.34 -21.78
N THR A 267 -2.49 4.99 -21.49
CA THR A 267 -2.84 3.76 -20.78
C THR A 267 -2.38 2.54 -21.57
N GLN A 268 -1.58 1.67 -20.96
CA GLN A 268 -1.04 0.48 -21.63
C GLN A 268 -1.97 -0.74 -21.53
N ALA A 269 -2.79 -0.80 -20.49
CA ALA A 269 -3.72 -1.90 -20.26
C ALA A 269 -5.01 -1.40 -19.61
N ALA A 270 -6.15 -1.95 -20.05
CA ALA A 270 -7.48 -1.60 -19.59
C ALA A 270 -8.11 -2.76 -18.81
N ALA A 271 -7.82 -2.84 -17.51
CA ALA A 271 -8.22 -3.97 -16.66
C ALA A 271 -9.75 -4.18 -16.60
N TRP A 272 -10.53 -3.11 -16.75
CA TRP A 272 -12.00 -3.17 -16.76
C TRP A 272 -12.59 -3.99 -17.93
N ARG A 273 -11.79 -4.30 -18.97
CA ARG A 273 -12.22 -5.17 -20.07
C ARG A 273 -12.44 -6.63 -19.66
N THR A 274 -11.75 -7.08 -18.61
CA THR A 274 -11.83 -8.46 -18.12
C THR A 274 -12.27 -8.54 -16.66
N ILE A 275 -12.04 -7.48 -15.88
CA ILE A 275 -12.35 -7.45 -14.45
C ILE A 275 -13.69 -6.74 -14.21
N PRO A 276 -14.67 -7.43 -13.60
CA PRO A 276 -15.89 -6.81 -13.09
C PRO A 276 -15.62 -5.55 -12.28
N SER A 277 -16.30 -4.46 -12.61
CA SER A 277 -16.03 -3.16 -12.01
C SER A 277 -17.27 -2.52 -11.38
N TRP A 278 -17.05 -1.76 -10.31
CA TRP A 278 -18.05 -1.01 -9.55
C TRP A 278 -17.58 0.42 -9.37
N GLY A 279 -18.49 1.38 -9.38
CA GLY A 279 -18.14 2.80 -9.42
C GLY A 279 -19.01 3.63 -8.50
N LEU A 280 -18.45 4.76 -8.06
CA LEU A 280 -19.18 5.79 -7.34
C LEU A 280 -19.00 7.09 -8.11
N VAL A 281 -20.11 7.70 -8.53
CA VAL A 281 -20.10 9.04 -9.14
C VAL A 281 -20.28 10.07 -8.05
N ALA A 282 -19.34 11.00 -7.92
CA ALA A 282 -19.43 12.12 -7.00
C ALA A 282 -20.09 13.31 -7.72
N GLY A 283 -21.36 13.59 -7.40
CA GLY A 283 -22.18 14.51 -8.19
C GLY A 283 -21.74 15.98 -8.19
N ARG A 284 -20.81 16.38 -7.31
CA ARG A 284 -20.21 17.73 -7.24
C ARG A 284 -18.69 17.69 -7.36
N ASP A 285 -18.14 16.61 -7.89
CA ASP A 285 -16.70 16.54 -8.19
C ASP A 285 -16.36 17.58 -9.27
N LYS A 286 -15.42 18.47 -8.94
CA LYS A 286 -14.87 19.46 -9.87
C LYS A 286 -13.42 19.14 -10.21
N ALA A 287 -12.87 18.05 -9.71
CA ALA A 287 -11.58 17.55 -10.14
C ALA A 287 -11.74 16.58 -11.32
N ILE A 288 -12.64 15.61 -11.20
CA ILE A 288 -13.08 14.75 -12.29
C ILE A 288 -14.55 15.07 -12.56
N PRO A 289 -14.90 15.64 -13.73
CA PRO A 289 -16.28 15.99 -14.03
C PRO A 289 -17.21 14.77 -13.88
N PRO A 290 -18.39 14.88 -13.23
CA PRO A 290 -19.27 13.73 -13.00
C PRO A 290 -19.79 13.13 -14.32
N ALA A 291 -19.84 13.93 -15.38
CA ALA A 291 -20.13 13.46 -16.73
C ALA A 291 -19.04 12.52 -17.26
N ALA A 292 -17.76 12.81 -16.99
CA ALA A 292 -16.64 11.94 -17.32
C ALA A 292 -16.72 10.63 -16.54
N GLU A 293 -16.96 10.68 -15.22
CA GLU A 293 -17.15 9.51 -14.37
C GLU A 293 -18.27 8.60 -14.93
N ARG A 294 -19.46 9.15 -15.19
CA ARG A 294 -20.59 8.41 -15.79
C ARG A 294 -20.25 7.79 -17.13
N TRP A 295 -19.61 8.55 -18.01
CA TRP A 295 -19.26 8.06 -19.35
C TRP A 295 -18.26 6.91 -19.27
N MET A 296 -17.21 7.08 -18.46
CA MET A 296 -16.18 6.07 -18.22
C MET A 296 -16.78 4.78 -17.64
N TYR A 297 -17.61 4.89 -16.60
CA TYR A 297 -18.24 3.72 -15.97
C TYR A 297 -19.27 3.05 -16.90
N GLY A 298 -19.98 3.84 -17.70
CA GLY A 298 -20.94 3.36 -18.68
C GLY A 298 -20.27 2.55 -19.79
N ARG A 299 -19.23 3.09 -20.43
CA ARG A 299 -18.49 2.35 -21.48
C ARG A 299 -17.82 1.09 -20.95
N ALA A 300 -17.38 1.13 -19.69
CA ALA A 300 -16.71 0.01 -19.03
C ALA A 300 -17.69 -1.02 -18.48
N ASN A 301 -19.00 -0.84 -18.73
CA ASN A 301 -20.06 -1.74 -18.31
C ASN A 301 -19.98 -2.12 -16.83
N PHE A 302 -19.79 -1.10 -15.97
CA PHE A 302 -19.69 -1.30 -14.53
C PHE A 302 -20.96 -2.02 -14.03
N ARG A 303 -20.77 -3.11 -13.27
CA ARG A 303 -21.86 -3.93 -12.73
C ARG A 303 -22.80 -3.12 -11.84
N LYS A 304 -22.27 -2.10 -11.17
CA LYS A 304 -23.06 -1.12 -10.42
C LYS A 304 -22.33 0.20 -10.30
N VAL A 305 -23.08 1.27 -10.53
CA VAL A 305 -22.64 2.64 -10.27
C VAL A 305 -23.54 3.25 -9.20
N VAL A 306 -22.95 3.84 -8.17
CA VAL A 306 -23.67 4.56 -7.11
C VAL A 306 -23.44 6.05 -7.28
N GLU A 307 -24.52 6.81 -7.45
CA GLU A 307 -24.46 8.28 -7.46
C GLU A 307 -24.51 8.82 -6.03
N VAL A 308 -23.60 9.74 -5.71
CA VAL A 308 -23.64 10.53 -4.47
C VAL A 308 -23.74 12.01 -4.85
N PRO A 309 -24.97 12.54 -5.03
CA PRO A 309 -25.20 13.87 -5.63
C PRO A 309 -24.58 15.05 -4.86
N THR A 310 -24.30 14.85 -3.57
CA THR A 310 -23.74 15.88 -2.69
C THR A 310 -22.22 15.80 -2.56
N SER A 311 -21.60 14.76 -3.10
CA SER A 311 -20.17 14.50 -2.87
C SER A 311 -19.27 15.34 -3.76
N SER A 312 -18.21 15.89 -3.17
CA SER A 312 -17.03 16.35 -3.92
C SER A 312 -16.13 15.15 -4.30
N HIS A 313 -14.93 15.40 -4.82
CA HIS A 313 -13.98 14.35 -5.22
C HIS A 313 -13.67 13.35 -4.11
N VAL A 314 -13.74 13.78 -2.84
CA VAL A 314 -13.37 12.96 -1.68
C VAL A 314 -14.54 12.19 -1.05
N ALA A 315 -15.39 11.54 -1.87
CA ALA A 315 -16.55 10.77 -1.41
C ALA A 315 -16.22 9.71 -0.33
N ARG A 316 -15.01 9.17 -0.36
CA ARG A 316 -14.53 8.22 0.66
C ARG A 316 -14.44 8.83 2.06
N ILE A 317 -14.23 10.14 2.13
CA ILE A 317 -14.05 10.89 3.38
C ILE A 317 -15.38 11.49 3.82
N SER A 318 -16.09 12.14 2.91
CA SER A 318 -17.34 12.85 3.21
C SER A 318 -18.55 11.92 3.25
N HIS A 319 -18.53 10.81 2.51
CA HIS A 319 -19.63 9.84 2.40
C HIS A 319 -19.12 8.39 2.61
N PRO A 320 -18.45 8.10 3.75
CA PRO A 320 -17.78 6.81 3.97
C PRO A 320 -18.76 5.63 3.97
N LYS A 321 -20.00 5.82 4.42
CA LYS A 321 -21.04 4.75 4.41
C LYS A 321 -21.44 4.34 3.00
N ALA A 322 -21.58 5.29 2.07
CA ALA A 322 -21.92 4.99 0.69
C ALA A 322 -20.77 4.24 0.00
N THR A 323 -19.55 4.70 0.25
CA THR A 323 -18.31 4.07 -0.24
C THR A 323 -18.17 2.64 0.30
N ALA A 324 -18.27 2.43 1.61
CA ALA A 324 -18.17 1.11 2.23
C ALA A 324 -19.25 0.15 1.72
N LYS A 325 -20.51 0.60 1.61
CA LYS A 325 -21.60 -0.23 1.09
C LYS A 325 -21.39 -0.65 -0.37
N LEU A 326 -20.79 0.20 -1.19
CA LEU A 326 -20.41 -0.15 -2.56
C LEU A 326 -19.34 -1.24 -2.56
N ILE A 327 -18.28 -1.07 -1.77
CA ILE A 327 -17.17 -2.03 -1.64
C ILE A 327 -17.68 -3.39 -1.16
N GLU A 328 -18.45 -3.43 -0.08
CA GLU A 328 -19.04 -4.68 0.42
C GLU A 328 -19.99 -5.32 -0.59
N GLY A 329 -20.73 -4.50 -1.34
CA GLY A 329 -21.61 -4.97 -2.41
C GLY A 329 -20.83 -5.62 -3.56
N ALA A 330 -19.71 -5.03 -3.96
CA ALA A 330 -18.79 -5.59 -4.94
C ALA A 330 -18.22 -6.93 -4.44
N ALA A 331 -17.67 -6.95 -3.22
CA ALA A 331 -17.07 -8.14 -2.62
C ALA A 331 -18.04 -9.31 -2.44
N ARG A 332 -19.34 -9.05 -2.24
CA ARG A 332 -20.37 -10.11 -2.19
C ARG A 332 -20.77 -10.63 -3.57
N ALA A 333 -20.64 -9.83 -4.61
CA ALA A 333 -21.03 -10.17 -5.98
C ALA A 333 -19.89 -10.84 -6.79
N THR A 334 -18.73 -11.04 -6.17
CA THR A 334 -17.55 -11.73 -6.72
C THR A 334 -17.21 -13.00 -5.92
N ARG A 335 -18.14 -13.49 -5.09
CA ARG A 335 -18.02 -14.77 -4.37
C ARG A 335 -18.84 -15.85 -5.05
#